data_AF-A0A399LXY2-F1
#
_entry.id   AF-A0A399LXY2-F1
#
_cell.length_a   1.000
_cell.length_b   1.000
_cell.length_c   1.000
_cell.angle_alpha   90.00
_cell.angle_beta   90.00
_cell.angle_gamma   90.00
#
_symmetry.space_group_name_H-M   'P 1'
#
loop_
_entity.id
_entity.type
_entity.pdbx_description
1 polymer ?
#
loop_
_entity_poly.entity_id
_entity_poly.type
_entity_poly.pdbx_seq_one_letter_code
_entity_poly.pdbx_strand_id
1 'polypeptide(L)' 'MAKETRKPWGYAAVTLIPTGIGFAFSGLMTEQPAFIYSGLGVAIPGVLLAVTHFWSARRRA' A
#
# COMPACT_ATOMS: atom_id res chain seq x y z
N MET A 1 2.49 -5.25 30.16
CA MET A 1 2.44 -5.67 28.74
C MET A 1 2.39 -4.41 27.86
N ALA A 2 3.54 -3.89 27.44
CA ALA A 2 3.57 -2.94 26.33
C ALA A 2 3.20 -3.74 25.08
N LYS A 3 1.90 -3.77 24.76
CA LYS A 3 1.36 -4.50 23.62
C LYS A 3 2.11 -4.00 22.40
N GLU A 4 3.00 -4.85 21.92
CA GLU A 4 3.82 -4.68 20.73
C GLU A 4 2.95 -4.00 19.69
N THR A 5 3.16 -2.70 19.49
CA THR A 5 2.38 -1.92 18.54
C THR A 5 2.83 -2.45 17.19
N ARG A 6 2.17 -3.52 16.72
CA ARG A 6 2.43 -4.18 15.44
C ARG A 6 2.44 -3.06 14.41
N LYS A 7 3.63 -2.76 13.90
CA LYS A 7 3.93 -1.50 13.21
C LYS A 7 2.84 -1.24 12.14
N PRO A 8 2.06 -0.14 12.25
CA PRO A 8 0.85 0.07 11.45
C PRO A 8 1.12 0.11 9.94
N TRP A 9 2.36 0.41 9.57
CA TRP A 9 2.86 0.48 8.19
C TRP A 9 2.65 -0.81 7.38
N GLY A 10 2.86 -1.98 7.99
CA GLY A 10 2.73 -3.25 7.28
C GLY A 10 1.28 -3.56 6.93
N TYR A 11 0.36 -3.33 7.88
CA TYR A 11 -1.07 -3.52 7.65
C TYR A 11 -1.63 -2.55 6.61
N ALA A 12 -1.29 -1.26 6.74
CA ALA A 12 -1.70 -0.25 5.77
C ALA A 12 -1.18 -0.58 4.36
N ALA A 13 0.06 -1.05 4.23
CA ALA A 13 0.61 -1.44 2.93
C ALA A 13 -0.13 -2.63 2.29
N VAL A 14 -0.42 -3.67 3.08
CA VAL A 14 -1.14 -4.87 2.61
C VAL A 14 -2.58 -4.56 2.18
N THR A 15 -3.18 -3.47 2.68
CA THR A 15 -4.50 -3.02 2.22
C THR A 15 -4.39 -2.10 1.01
N LEU A 16 -3.53 -1.09 1.07
CA LEU A 16 -3.44 -0.06 0.03
C LEU A 16 -2.92 -0.61 -1.30
N ILE A 17 -1.94 -1.52 -1.28
CA ILE A 17 -1.36 -2.04 -2.52
C ILE A 17 -2.41 -2.83 -3.34
N PRO A 18 -3.10 -3.85 -2.79
CA PRO A 18 -4.12 -4.58 -3.55
C PRO A 18 -5.29 -3.69 -3.98
N THR A 19 -5.75 -2.77 -3.13
CA THR A 19 -6.83 -1.84 -3.49
C THR A 19 -6.42 -0.93 -4.65
N GLY A 20 -5.22 -0.34 -4.59
CA GLY A 20 -4.71 0.51 -5.66
C GLY A 20 -4.50 -0.26 -6.98
N ILE A 21 -4.00 -1.50 -6.90
CA ILE A 21 -3.89 -2.39 -8.07
C ILE A 21 -5.27 -2.69 -8.66
N GLY A 22 -6.27 -3.00 -7.82
CA GLY A 22 -7.64 -3.27 -8.24
C GLY A 22 -8.24 -2.09 -9.00
N PHE A 23 -8.12 -0.88 -8.45
CA PHE A 23 -8.58 0.34 -9.13
C PHE A 23 -7.85 0.59 -10.45
N ALA A 24 -6.51 0.45 -10.47
CA ALA A 24 -5.74 0.65 -11.69
C ALA A 24 -6.13 -0.35 -12.79
N PHE A 25 -6.29 -1.62 -12.42
CA PHE A 25 -6.72 -2.67 -13.34
C PHE A 25 -8.15 -2.45 -13.86
N SER A 26 -9.08 -2.07 -12.99
CA SER A 26 -10.43 -1.67 -13.41
C SER A 26 -10.41 -0.49 -14.37
N GLY A 27 -9.56 0.52 -14.12
CA GLY A 27 -9.37 1.65 -15.04
C GLY A 27 -8.83 1.24 -16.40
N LEU A 28 -7.88 0.31 -16.45
CA LEU A 28 -7.37 -0.25 -17.71
C LEU A 28 -8.43 -1.06 -18.46
N MET A 29 -9.26 -1.85 -17.75
CA MET A 29 -10.32 -2.66 -18.35
C MET A 29 -11.51 -1.84 -18.84
N THR A 30 -11.74 -0.67 -18.25
CA THR A 30 -12.89 0.21 -18.56
C THR A 30 -12.49 1.45 -19.35
N GLU A 31 -11.20 1.59 -19.68
CA GLU A 31 -10.61 2.79 -20.31
C GLU A 31 -10.91 4.08 -19.54
N GLN A 32 -11.14 4.00 -18.22
CA GLN A 32 -11.45 5.15 -17.37
C GLN A 32 -10.19 5.69 -16.67
N PRO A 33 -9.68 6.88 -17.06
CA PRO A 33 -8.45 7.43 -16.49
C PRO A 33 -8.57 7.72 -15.00
N ALA A 34 -9.77 8.08 -14.52
CA ALA A 34 -10.02 8.38 -13.11
C ALA A 34 -9.71 7.20 -12.19
N PHE A 35 -10.03 5.96 -12.60
CA PHE A 35 -9.71 4.76 -11.83
C PHE A 35 -8.22 4.42 -11.88
N ILE A 36 -7.54 4.70 -12.99
CA ILE A 36 -6.08 4.54 -13.10
C ILE A 36 -5.38 5.50 -12.12
N TYR A 37 -5.71 6.79 -12.15
CA TYR A 37 -5.11 7.78 -11.25
C TYR A 37 -5.44 7.51 -9.77
N SER A 38 -6.68 7.13 -9.48
CA SER A 38 -7.07 6.74 -8.11
C SER A 38 -6.31 5.50 -7.65
N GLY A 39 -6.17 4.50 -8.52
CA GLY A 39 -5.41 3.29 -8.24
C GLY A 39 -3.95 3.57 -7.94
N LEU A 40 -3.30 4.40 -8.75
CA LEU A 40 -1.92 4.86 -8.51
C LEU A 40 -1.81 5.67 -7.21
N GLY A 41 -2.77 6.57 -6.96
CA GLY A 41 -2.83 7.39 -5.75
C GLY A 41 -2.98 6.59 -4.46
N VAL A 42 -3.52 5.37 -4.53
CA VAL A 42 -3.63 4.45 -3.40
C VAL A 42 -2.43 3.49 -3.33
N ALA A 43 -1.99 2.95 -4.46
CA ALA A 43 -0.90 1.97 -4.52
C ALA A 43 0.45 2.56 -4.12
N ILE A 44 0.78 3.78 -4.57
CA ILE A 44 2.08 4.42 -4.32
C ILE A 44 2.32 4.63 -2.81
N PRO A 45 1.40 5.24 -2.03
CA PRO A 45 1.53 5.30 -0.58
C PRO A 45 1.67 3.91 0.06
N GLY A 46 0.92 2.92 -0.41
CA GLY A 46 1.02 1.54 0.07
C GLY A 46 2.43 0.97 -0.09
N VAL A 47 3.06 1.15 -1.25
CA VAL A 47 4.45 0.72 -1.52
C VAL A 47 5.44 1.45 -0.61
N LEU A 48 5.28 2.76 -0.43
CA LEU A 48 6.14 3.54 0.48
C LEU A 48 6.05 3.03 1.92
N LEU A 49 4.86 2.68 2.38
CA LEU A 49 4.65 2.10 3.72
C LEU A 49 5.24 0.69 3.84
N ALA A 50 5.14 -0.14 2.81
CA ALA A 50 5.79 -1.46 2.77
C ALA A 50 7.31 -1.34 2.88
N VAL A 51 7.91 -0.44 2.08
CA VAL A 51 9.36 -0.18 2.11
C VAL A 51 9.79 0.32 3.48
N THR A 52 9.04 1.26 4.05
CA THR A 52 9.30 1.80 5.39
C THR A 52 9.20 0.72 6.46
N HIS A 53 8.20 -0.17 6.37
CA HIS A 53 8.05 -1.31 7.26
C HIS A 53 9.26 -2.24 7.18
N PHE A 54 9.65 -2.64 5.96
CA PHE A 54 10.78 -3.54 5.73
C PHE A 54 12.10 -2.95 6.21
N TRP A 55 12.36 -1.67 5.90
CA TRP A 55 13.56 -0.97 6.33
C TRP A 55 13.63 -0.82 7.85
N SER A 56 12.49 -0.50 8.49
CA SER A 56 12.37 -0.45 9.94
C SER A 56 12.53 -1.81 10.61
N ALA A 57 12.11 -2.90 9.96
CA ALA A 57 12.33 -4.26 10.45
C ALA A 57 13.82 -4.63 10.35
N ARG A 58 14.44 -4.38 9.20
CA ARG A 58 15.87 -4.65 8.96
C ARG A 58 16.81 -3.94 9.93
N ARG A 59 16.51 -2.70 10.34
CA ARG A 59 17.33 -1.94 11.30
C ARG A 59 17.20 -2.41 12.76
N ARG A 60 16.20 -3.23 13.08
CA ARG A 60 15.97 -3.75 14.43
C ARG A 60 16.42 -5.21 14.59
N ALA A 61 16.80 -5.87 13.50
CA ALA A 61 17.47 -7.17 13.49
C ALA A 61 18.98 -6.96 13.65
#